data_AF-A0A451C0K5-F1
#
_entry.id   AF-A0A451C0K5-F1
#
_cell.length_a   1.000
_cell.length_b   1.000
_cell.length_c   1.000
_cell.angle_alpha   90.00
_cell.angle_beta   90.00
_cell.angle_gamma   90.00
#
_symmetry.space_group_name_H-M   'P 1'
#
loop_
_entity.id
_entity.type
_entity.pdbx_description
1 polymer ?
#
loop_
_entity_poly.entity_id
_entity_poly.type
_entity_poly.pdbx_seq_one_letter_code
_entity_poly.pdbx_strand_id
1 'polypeptide(L)'
;DSSLTHSTLQLRATMSAIRHPCLIMGQCPSNFEGRNTQAWYLAVTGDGAGARAALAEAWRIAEAGPMPLFQADILLTRARLFGMKSEELGIKSEEVGMKNEEYPWGSARADLEEARRLIERHGYHRRDGELEDAEAMTR
;
A
#
# COMPACT_ATOMS: atom_id res chain seq x y z
N ASP A 1 -17.41 -1.39 53.65
CA ASP A 1 -17.95 -1.88 52.37
C ASP A 1 -17.56 -0.93 51.22
N SER A 2 -16.26 -0.64 51.06
CA SER A 2 -15.79 0.44 50.16
C SER A 2 -14.52 0.11 49.38
N SER A 3 -13.98 -1.11 49.49
CA SER A 3 -12.73 -1.50 48.81
C SER A 3 -12.96 -2.23 47.48
N LEU A 4 -14.15 -2.80 47.24
CA LEU A 4 -14.45 -3.58 46.04
C LEU A 4 -14.79 -2.72 44.80
N THR A 5 -15.12 -1.44 45.00
CA THR A 5 -15.45 -0.51 43.90
C THR A 5 -14.21 0.14 43.29
N HIS A 6 -13.12 0.31 44.05
CA HIS A 6 -11.88 0.89 43.53
C HIS A 6 -11.11 -0.08 42.60
N SER A 7 -11.03 -1.36 42.97
CA SER A 7 -10.34 -2.39 42.17
C SER A 7 -11.03 -2.68 40.83
N THR A 8 -12.37 -2.61 40.79
CA THR A 8 -13.14 -2.81 39.55
C THR A 8 -13.09 -1.60 38.61
N LEU A 9 -12.98 -0.38 39.15
CA LEU A 9 -12.75 0.84 38.38
C LEU A 9 -11.33 0.91 37.82
N GLN A 10 -10.30 0.50 38.59
CA GLN A 10 -8.93 0.44 38.07
C GLN A 10 -8.75 -0.66 37.01
N LEU A 11 -9.43 -1.80 37.13
CA LEU A 11 -9.46 -2.82 36.08
C LEU A 11 -10.17 -2.32 34.82
N ARG A 12 -11.25 -1.54 34.92
CA ARG A 12 -11.89 -0.92 33.73
C ARG A 12 -11.01 0.16 33.09
N ALA A 13 -10.30 0.96 33.88
CA ALA A 13 -9.39 1.98 33.37
C ALA A 13 -8.17 1.35 32.67
N THR A 14 -7.61 0.27 33.22
CA THR A 14 -6.49 -0.45 32.60
C THR A 14 -6.93 -1.33 31.41
N MET A 15 -8.13 -1.92 31.44
CA MET A 15 -8.69 -2.62 30.28
C MET A 15 -9.11 -1.67 29.13
N SER A 16 -9.33 -0.38 29.39
CA SER A 16 -9.47 0.63 28.34
C SER A 16 -8.12 0.99 27.69
N ALA A 17 -7.00 0.79 28.40
CA ALA A 17 -5.65 1.04 27.88
C ALA A 17 -5.06 -0.17 27.12
N ILE A 18 -5.60 -1.37 27.32
CA ILE A 18 -5.33 -2.58 26.48
C ILE A 18 -6.36 -2.67 25.33
N ARG A 19 -7.12 -1.60 25.07
CA ARG A 19 -7.89 -1.50 23.83
C ARG A 19 -6.89 -1.18 22.72
N HIS A 20 -6.38 -2.25 22.13
CA HIS A 20 -5.54 -2.31 20.95
C HIS A 20 -5.86 -1.12 20.00
N PRO A 21 -4.87 -0.35 19.53
CA PRO A 21 -5.08 0.87 18.73
C PRO A 21 -5.94 0.69 17.45
N CYS A 22 -6.28 -0.54 17.07
CA CYS A 22 -7.00 -0.86 15.85
C CYS A 22 -8.53 -0.60 15.89
N LEU A 23 -9.15 -0.34 17.04
CA LEU A 23 -10.62 -0.21 17.13
C LEU A 23 -11.18 1.21 16.99
N ILE A 24 -10.37 2.27 16.94
CA ILE A 24 -10.88 3.65 16.84
C ILE A 24 -11.05 4.11 15.37
N MET A 25 -10.44 3.45 14.38
CA MET A 25 -10.52 3.87 12.96
C MET A 25 -10.64 2.71 11.95
N GLY A 26 -11.12 1.51 12.32
CA GLY A 26 -11.36 0.41 11.37
C GLY A 26 -10.13 -0.06 10.56
N GLN A 27 -8.93 0.33 10.96
CA GLN A 27 -7.69 0.12 10.23
C GLN A 27 -6.74 -0.72 11.10
N CYS A 28 -7.01 -2.02 11.13
CA CYS A 28 -6.01 -2.98 11.56
C CYS A 28 -4.90 -3.04 10.50
N PRO A 29 -3.61 -2.93 10.86
CA PRO A 29 -2.49 -3.16 9.93
C PRO A 29 -2.56 -4.50 9.20
N SER A 30 -3.30 -5.47 9.77
CA SER A 30 -3.53 -6.80 9.20
C SER A 30 -4.35 -6.81 7.90
N ASN A 31 -4.92 -5.69 7.44
CA ASN A 31 -5.63 -5.64 6.15
C ASN A 31 -4.73 -5.17 4.98
N PHE A 32 -3.45 -4.93 5.20
CA PHE A 32 -2.51 -4.42 4.18
C PHE A 32 -2.45 -5.31 2.93
N GLU A 33 -2.22 -6.62 3.12
CA GLU A 33 -2.14 -7.58 2.00
C GLU A 33 -3.45 -7.63 1.21
N GLY A 34 -4.57 -7.46 1.90
CA GLY A 34 -5.90 -7.36 1.29
C GLY A 34 -6.04 -6.15 0.39
N ARG A 35 -5.44 -5.01 0.74
CA ARG A 35 -5.49 -3.78 -0.08
C ARG A 35 -4.61 -3.87 -1.32
N ASN A 36 -3.43 -4.49 -1.23
CA ASN A 36 -2.57 -4.69 -2.40
C ASN A 36 -3.24 -5.65 -3.41
N THR A 37 -3.81 -6.76 -2.91
CA THR A 37 -4.59 -7.70 -3.73
C THR A 37 -5.83 -7.04 -4.35
N GLN A 38 -6.54 -6.22 -3.58
CA GLN A 38 -7.69 -5.45 -4.07
C GLN A 38 -7.29 -4.49 -5.19
N ALA A 39 -6.15 -3.81 -5.08
CA ALA A 39 -5.67 -2.91 -6.13
C ALA A 39 -5.43 -3.64 -7.46
N TRP A 40 -4.78 -4.80 -7.41
CA TRP A 40 -4.56 -5.65 -8.59
C TRP A 40 -5.88 -6.14 -9.20
N TYR A 41 -6.81 -6.62 -8.37
CA TYR A 41 -8.13 -7.04 -8.84
C TYR A 41 -8.85 -5.89 -9.56
N LEU A 42 -8.93 -4.73 -8.93
CA LEU A 42 -9.61 -3.56 -9.49
C LEU A 42 -8.99 -3.12 -10.82
N ALA A 43 -7.65 -3.07 -10.88
CA ALA A 43 -6.94 -2.72 -12.11
C ALA A 43 -7.21 -3.71 -13.25
N VAL A 44 -7.17 -5.03 -12.98
CA VAL A 44 -7.46 -6.07 -13.99
C VAL A 44 -8.92 -6.04 -14.44
N THR A 45 -9.84 -5.64 -13.57
CA THR A 45 -11.27 -5.43 -13.92
C THR A 45 -11.56 -4.10 -14.63
N GLY A 46 -10.54 -3.26 -14.85
CA GLY A 46 -10.67 -1.97 -15.52
C GLY A 46 -11.01 -0.79 -14.60
N ASP A 47 -11.12 -1.00 -13.29
CA ASP A 47 -11.33 0.07 -12.30
C ASP A 47 -9.98 0.64 -11.82
N GLY A 48 -9.34 1.43 -12.68
CA GLY A 48 -8.08 2.10 -12.36
C GLY A 48 -8.20 3.10 -11.20
N ALA A 49 -9.34 3.77 -11.06
CA ALA A 49 -9.58 4.74 -9.99
C ALA A 49 -9.70 4.06 -8.62
N GLY A 50 -10.46 2.96 -8.54
CA GLY A 50 -10.55 2.13 -7.34
C GLY A 50 -9.20 1.51 -6.96
N ALA A 51 -8.43 1.05 -7.94
CA ALA A 51 -7.07 0.54 -7.70
C ALA A 51 -6.14 1.60 -7.10
N ARG A 52 -6.17 2.84 -7.62
CA ARG A 52 -5.42 3.97 -7.05
C ARG A 52 -5.85 4.28 -5.61
N ALA A 53 -7.16 4.30 -5.34
CA ALA A 53 -7.69 4.54 -4.00
C ALA A 53 -7.27 3.44 -3.00
N ALA A 54 -7.26 2.17 -3.43
CA ALA A 54 -6.79 1.06 -2.60
C ALA A 54 -5.31 1.19 -2.23
N LEU A 55 -4.46 1.60 -3.17
CA LEU A 55 -3.03 1.84 -2.92
C LEU A 55 -2.77 3.07 -2.04
N ALA A 56 -3.58 4.13 -2.17
CA ALA A 56 -3.50 5.30 -1.30
C ALA A 56 -3.82 4.92 0.16
N GLU A 57 -4.85 4.10 0.37
CA GLU A 57 -5.19 3.63 1.71
C GLU A 57 -4.13 2.68 2.28
N ALA A 58 -3.57 1.77 1.46
CA ALA A 58 -2.47 0.91 1.87
C ALA A 58 -1.26 1.73 2.34
N TRP A 59 -0.91 2.79 1.61
CA TRP A 59 0.20 3.68 1.93
C TRP A 59 0.01 4.40 3.25
N ARG A 60 -1.19 4.94 3.50
CA ARG A 60 -1.54 5.59 4.77
C ARG A 60 -1.34 4.65 5.97
N ILE A 61 -1.67 3.38 5.83
CA ILE A 61 -1.45 2.37 6.88
C ILE A 61 0.05 2.10 7.06
N ALA A 62 0.80 1.94 5.96
CA ALA A 62 2.23 1.68 5.99
C ALA A 62 3.04 2.81 6.63
N GLU A 63 2.69 4.07 6.35
CA GLU A 63 3.30 5.26 6.97
C GLU A 63 2.99 5.38 8.47
N ALA A 64 1.75 5.05 8.87
CA ALA A 64 1.35 5.13 10.28
C ALA A 64 2.05 4.07 11.16
N GLY A 65 2.37 2.90 10.59
CA GLY A 65 2.97 1.75 11.27
C GLY A 65 4.50 1.65 11.17
N PRO A 66 5.20 2.73 10.81
CA PRO A 66 6.45 2.72 10.02
C PRO A 66 6.87 1.34 9.48
N MET A 67 6.19 0.87 8.43
CA MET A 67 6.39 -0.47 7.88
C MET A 67 7.12 -0.43 6.52
N PRO A 68 8.46 -0.33 6.49
CA PRO A 68 9.22 -0.04 5.26
C PRO A 68 9.12 -1.12 4.19
N LEU A 69 8.94 -2.39 4.59
CA LEU A 69 8.71 -3.49 3.64
C LEU A 69 7.43 -3.26 2.82
N PHE A 70 6.37 -2.85 3.51
CA PHE A 70 5.08 -2.60 2.89
C PHE A 70 5.08 -1.33 2.04
N GLN A 71 5.85 -0.32 2.44
CA GLN A 71 6.09 0.86 1.58
C GLN A 71 6.77 0.45 0.28
N ALA A 72 7.82 -0.39 0.33
CA ALA A 72 8.47 -0.93 -0.87
C ALA A 72 7.49 -1.73 -1.75
N ASP A 73 6.73 -2.65 -1.16
CA ASP A 73 5.76 -3.47 -1.91
C ASP A 73 4.65 -2.60 -2.58
N ILE A 74 4.22 -1.49 -1.96
CA ILE A 74 3.27 -0.54 -2.58
C ILE A 74 3.89 0.17 -3.78
N LEU A 75 5.12 0.68 -3.64
CA LEU A 75 5.81 1.39 -4.72
C LEU A 75 6.00 0.50 -5.94
N LEU A 76 6.41 -0.76 -5.70
CA LEU A 76 6.49 -1.78 -6.76
C LEU A 76 5.13 -2.00 -7.43
N THR A 77 4.04 -2.17 -6.66
CA THR A 77 2.70 -2.32 -7.24
C THR A 77 2.28 -1.10 -8.05
N ARG A 78 2.53 0.12 -7.57
CA ARG A 78 2.19 1.36 -8.31
C ARG A 78 2.90 1.41 -9.65
N ALA A 79 4.21 1.16 -9.66
CA ALA A 79 5.00 1.12 -10.89
C ALA A 79 4.52 0.03 -11.85
N ARG A 80 4.21 -1.18 -11.35
CA ARG A 80 3.74 -2.29 -12.20
C ARG A 80 2.36 -2.03 -12.81
N LEU A 81 1.42 -1.46 -12.05
CA LEU A 81 0.05 -1.25 -12.53
C LEU A 81 -0.09 -0.01 -13.41
N PHE A 82 0.66 1.05 -13.11
CA PHE A 82 0.44 2.38 -13.71
C PHE A 82 1.69 2.96 -14.38
N GLY A 83 2.84 2.30 -14.30
CA GLY A 83 4.11 2.75 -14.89
C GLY A 83 4.42 2.19 -16.27
N MET A 84 3.58 1.30 -16.81
CA MET A 84 3.78 0.72 -18.14
C MET A 84 3.69 1.80 -19.24
N LYS A 85 4.61 1.75 -20.21
CA LYS A 85 4.51 2.60 -21.40
C LYS A 85 3.33 2.18 -22.28
N SER A 86 2.51 3.16 -22.65
CA SER A 86 1.39 2.99 -23.58
C SER A 86 1.79 2.35 -24.93
N GLU A 87 3.07 2.41 -25.33
CA GLU A 87 3.55 1.89 -26.62
C GLU A 87 3.67 0.36 -26.69
N GLU A 88 3.97 -0.33 -25.59
CA GLU A 88 4.29 -1.76 -25.62
C GLU A 88 3.05 -2.66 -25.57
N LEU A 89 1.93 -2.17 -25.04
CA LEU A 89 0.67 -2.92 -24.97
C LEU A 89 -0.08 -2.97 -26.31
N GLY A 90 0.33 -2.22 -27.34
CA GLY A 90 -0.38 -2.19 -28.64
C GLY A 90 -1.84 -1.74 -28.55
N ILE A 91 -2.29 -1.29 -27.38
CA ILE A 91 -3.63 -0.81 -27.11
C ILE A 91 -3.68 0.64 -27.55
N LYS A 92 -4.47 0.92 -28.59
CA LYS A 92 -4.79 2.30 -28.96
C LYS A 92 -5.48 2.94 -27.76
N SER A 93 -4.95 4.08 -27.32
CA SER A 93 -5.38 4.89 -26.18
C SER A 93 -6.88 5.27 -26.17
N GLU A 94 -7.62 4.90 -27.21
CA GLU A 94 -9.04 5.20 -27.41
C GLU A 94 -9.98 4.09 -26.88
N GLU A 95 -9.55 2.82 -26.79
CA GLU A 95 -10.42 1.71 -26.33
C GLU A 95 -10.31 1.45 -24.82
N VAL A 96 -9.16 1.73 -24.22
CA VAL A 96 -8.97 1.68 -22.78
C VAL A 96 -9.14 3.11 -22.29
N GLY A 97 -10.30 3.42 -21.71
CA GLY A 97 -10.65 4.73 -21.16
C GLY A 97 -9.75 5.25 -20.02
N MET A 98 -8.51 4.76 -19.89
CA MET A 98 -7.45 5.41 -19.15
C MET A 98 -6.97 6.61 -19.98
N LYS A 99 -7.58 7.77 -19.74
CA LYS A 99 -6.90 9.03 -20.06
C LYS A 99 -5.49 8.96 -19.48
N ASN A 100 -4.50 9.47 -20.21
CA ASN A 100 -3.13 9.74 -19.77
C ASN A 100 -3.15 10.72 -18.58
N GLU A 101 -3.73 10.30 -17.46
CA GLU A 101 -3.62 10.93 -16.18
C GLU A 101 -2.25 10.51 -15.67
N GLU A 102 -1.27 11.31 -16.10
CA GLU A 102 0.02 11.53 -15.46
C GLU A 102 0.13 10.81 -14.12
N TYR A 103 1.02 9.81 -14.06
CA TYR A 103 1.27 8.97 -12.90
C TYR A 103 1.17 9.81 -11.60
N PRO A 104 0.10 9.65 -10.79
CA PRO A 104 -0.30 10.69 -9.84
C PRO A 104 0.64 10.84 -8.65
N TRP A 105 1.60 9.93 -8.53
CA TRP A 105 2.66 9.94 -7.52
C TRP A 105 3.98 10.54 -8.06
N GLY A 106 3.93 11.25 -9.18
CA GLY A 106 5.08 11.91 -9.82
C GLY A 106 5.60 11.11 -11.01
N SER A 107 6.39 10.05 -10.76
CA SER A 107 6.82 9.14 -11.83
C SER A 107 7.01 7.72 -11.32
N ALA A 108 6.73 6.73 -12.17
CA ALA A 108 6.98 5.33 -11.85
C ALA A 108 8.47 5.06 -11.56
N ARG A 109 9.37 5.80 -12.23
CA ARG A 109 10.81 5.76 -11.95
C ARG A 109 11.14 6.18 -10.51
N ALA A 110 10.56 7.28 -10.03
CA ALA A 110 10.79 7.75 -8.66
C ALA A 110 10.30 6.72 -7.62
N ASP A 111 9.16 6.09 -7.87
CA ASP A 111 8.64 5.03 -7.00
C ASP A 111 9.58 3.81 -6.97
N LEU A 112 10.16 3.40 -8.11
CA LEU A 112 11.15 2.32 -8.20
C LEU A 112 12.46 2.66 -7.49
N GLU A 113 12.96 3.89 -7.65
CA GLU A 113 14.17 4.37 -6.97
C GLU A 113 13.99 4.36 -5.44
N GLU A 114 12.81 4.79 -4.94
CA GLU A 114 12.51 4.76 -3.51
C GLU A 114 12.29 3.31 -3.00
N ALA A 115 11.67 2.44 -3.80
CA ALA A 115 11.52 1.02 -3.47
C ALA A 115 12.89 0.36 -3.31
N ARG A 116 13.81 0.57 -4.27
CA ARG A 116 15.20 0.13 -4.21
C ARG A 116 15.89 0.63 -2.94
N ARG A 117 15.75 1.93 -2.64
CA ARG A 117 16.32 2.54 -1.43
C ARG A 117 15.82 1.89 -0.14
N LEU A 118 14.55 1.48 -0.08
CA LEU A 118 13.97 0.79 1.07
C LEU A 118 14.46 -0.67 1.16
N ILE A 119 14.51 -1.37 0.03
CA ILE A 119 14.99 -2.75 -0.05
C ILE A 119 16.44 -2.85 0.41
N GLU A 120 17.33 -2.01 -0.13
CA GLU A 120 18.75 -1.99 0.21
C GLU A 120 18.97 -1.60 1.68
N ARG A 121 18.30 -0.54 2.16
CA ARG A 121 18.47 -0.05 3.54
C ARG A 121 18.10 -1.10 4.59
N HIS A 122 17.07 -1.91 4.31
CA HIS A 122 16.52 -2.85 5.29
C HIS A 122 16.85 -4.33 4.99
N GLY A 123 17.59 -4.61 3.90
CA GLY A 123 18.02 -5.95 3.52
C GLY A 123 16.90 -6.84 2.94
N TYR A 124 15.92 -6.26 2.25
CA TYR A 124 14.75 -6.99 1.72
C TYR A 124 14.98 -7.64 0.35
N HIS A 125 16.16 -8.21 0.13
CA HIS A 125 16.61 -8.74 -1.16
C HIS A 125 15.74 -9.83 -1.80
N ARG A 126 14.76 -10.38 -1.07
CA ARG A 126 13.73 -11.22 -1.68
C ARG A 126 12.95 -10.46 -2.77
N ARG A 127 12.84 -9.13 -2.65
CA ARG A 127 12.10 -8.25 -3.58
C ARG A 127 12.91 -7.80 -4.79
N ASP A 128 14.17 -8.22 -4.90
CA ASP A 128 15.06 -7.78 -5.98
C ASP A 128 14.52 -8.26 -7.35
N GLY A 129 13.94 -9.47 -7.41
CA GLY A 129 13.31 -9.97 -8.63
C GLY A 129 12.09 -9.15 -9.05
N GLU A 130 11.21 -8.82 -8.11
CA GLU A 130 10.04 -7.97 -8.40
C GLU A 130 10.44 -6.54 -8.78
N LEU A 131 11.55 -6.02 -8.24
CA LEU A 131 12.12 -4.73 -8.62
C LEU A 131 12.66 -4.76 -10.06
N GLU A 132 13.43 -5.79 -10.41
CA GLU A 132 13.96 -5.98 -11.77
C GLU A 132 12.83 -6.11 -12.81
N ASP A 133 11.80 -6.91 -12.51
CA ASP A 133 10.62 -7.06 -13.35
C ASP A 133 9.92 -5.71 -13.56
N ALA A 134 9.71 -4.93 -12.48
CA ALA A 134 9.04 -3.64 -12.57
C ALA A 134 9.87 -2.59 -13.31
N GLU A 135 11.20 -2.58 -13.14
CA GLU A 135 12.12 -1.71 -13.88
C GLU A 135 12.15 -2.02 -15.37
N ALA A 136 12.13 -3.31 -15.75
CA ALA A 136 12.07 -3.73 -17.14
C ALA A 136 10.81 -3.20 -17.86
N MET A 137 9.68 -3.14 -17.16
CA MET A 137 8.39 -2.67 -17.69
C MET A 137 8.24 -1.14 -17.72
N THR A 138 9.11 -0.40 -17.02
CA THR A 138 8.96 1.06 -16.79
C THR A 138 9.94 1.90 -17.63
N ARG A 139 10.66 1.29 -18.57
CA ARG A 139 11.79 1.93 -19.25
C ARG A 139 11.39 2.83 -20.39
#